data_AF-A0A7K4HIA5-F1
#
_entry.id   AF-A0A7K4HIA5-F1
#
_cell.length_a   1.000
_cell.length_b   1.000
_cell.length_c   1.000
_cell.angle_alpha   90.00
_cell.angle_beta   90.00
_cell.angle_gamma   90.00
#
_symmetry.space_group_name_H-M   'P 1'
#
loop_
_entity.id
_entity.type
_entity.pdbx_description
1 polymer ?
#
loop_
_entity_poly.entity_id
_entity_poly.type
_entity_poly.pdbx_seq_one_letter_code
_entity_poly.pdbx_strand_id
1 'polypeptide(L)'
;MANEDLIWDVPYHQAFFKTSHNSFNMSIRKQLDHGVRGLEYDIHDDRIVEINDFEVYHLPKHVDAAINVDGNPGDLLLTNWLVLLKDWSDSQNNEHAPITLFIELKDCIVDENNEPSELYGMKKLNKVILDVLSPNYLYSHRDFRKNNHQWPTVRELKGRVIIVLTSYWGGYWASSEGGFESRLQYLKNCLEGEDDICFVSWIEEDRGKQKSFMKEKATFWKCSIELSTKHYEENVKLQRPTRVDYDKIRMGRHVKTYYEKNYENGFKANFLATDSWAKVEYAKVFPWSL
;
A
#
# COMPACT_ATOMS: atom_id res chain seq x y z
N MET A 1 8.92 13.60 -29.57
CA MET A 1 10.05 13.59 -28.63
C MET A 1 10.31 12.13 -28.31
N ALA A 2 11.55 11.67 -28.46
CA ALA A 2 11.90 10.26 -28.36
C ALA A 2 11.57 9.72 -26.96
N ASN A 3 11.26 8.43 -26.90
CA ASN A 3 10.87 7.64 -25.72
C ASN A 3 12.05 7.42 -24.75
N GLU A 4 12.84 8.46 -24.52
CA GLU A 4 13.74 8.55 -23.38
C GLU A 4 12.86 8.71 -22.13
N ASP A 5 13.19 8.05 -21.01
CA ASP A 5 12.58 8.21 -19.67
C ASP A 5 11.68 7.09 -19.11
N LEU A 6 11.77 5.86 -19.61
CA LEU A 6 11.33 4.68 -18.85
C LEU A 6 12.51 3.78 -18.47
N ILE A 7 13.02 3.97 -17.25
CA ILE A 7 14.05 3.09 -16.67
C ILE A 7 13.36 1.89 -16.03
N TRP A 8 13.31 0.79 -16.76
CA TRP A 8 12.76 -0.48 -16.29
C TRP A 8 13.80 -1.36 -15.59
N ASP A 9 15.07 -1.15 -15.89
CA ASP A 9 16.19 -1.96 -15.40
C ASP A 9 16.78 -1.43 -14.08
N VAL A 10 15.93 -0.81 -13.26
CA VAL A 10 16.24 -0.40 -11.88
C VAL A 10 15.62 -1.39 -10.89
N PRO A 11 16.29 -1.79 -9.81
CA PRO A 11 15.66 -2.54 -8.71
C PRO A 11 14.40 -1.85 -8.19
N TYR A 12 13.35 -2.59 -7.86
CA TYR A 12 12.07 -2.01 -7.43
C TYR A 12 12.18 -1.08 -6.22
N HIS A 13 12.97 -1.47 -5.21
CA HIS A 13 13.22 -0.61 -4.05
C HIS A 13 13.92 0.70 -4.43
N GLN A 14 14.59 0.75 -5.59
CA GLN A 14 15.27 1.94 -6.10
C GLN A 14 14.38 2.84 -6.97
N ALA A 15 13.09 2.52 -7.08
CA ALA A 15 12.14 3.22 -7.94
C ALA A 15 11.38 4.36 -7.23
N PHE A 16 10.89 5.29 -8.05
CA PHE A 16 9.74 6.14 -7.74
C PHE A 16 8.47 5.56 -8.40
N PHE A 17 7.32 5.72 -7.77
CA PHE A 17 6.02 5.54 -8.40
C PHE A 17 5.04 6.61 -7.90
N LYS A 18 4.09 7.04 -8.74
CA LYS A 18 2.94 7.81 -8.30
C LYS A 18 2.08 6.96 -7.38
N THR A 19 1.68 7.51 -6.24
CA THR A 19 0.85 6.82 -5.25
C THR A 19 -0.41 7.63 -4.93
N SER A 20 -1.51 7.02 -4.49
CA SER A 20 -2.75 7.73 -4.11
C SER A 20 -3.41 7.28 -2.82
N HIS A 21 -3.91 8.28 -2.07
CA HIS A 21 -4.39 8.10 -0.69
C HIS A 21 -5.89 7.90 -0.68
N ASN A 22 -6.36 6.93 0.09
CA ASN A 22 -7.74 6.45 0.03
C ASN A 22 -8.16 6.24 -1.43
N SER A 23 -7.42 5.42 -2.17
CA SER A 23 -7.59 5.27 -3.62
C SER A 23 -9.02 4.89 -4.00
N PHE A 24 -9.71 4.17 -3.13
CA PHE A 24 -11.11 3.76 -3.24
C PHE A 24 -12.12 4.92 -3.29
N ASN A 25 -11.73 6.14 -2.93
CA ASN A 25 -12.62 7.33 -2.98
C ASN A 25 -12.81 7.89 -4.40
N MET A 26 -12.20 7.27 -5.42
CA MET A 26 -12.43 7.61 -6.82
C MET A 26 -12.17 6.43 -7.75
N SER A 27 -12.30 6.67 -9.07
CA SER A 27 -12.02 5.63 -10.07
C SER A 27 -10.60 5.07 -9.95
N ILE A 28 -10.50 3.77 -9.70
CA ILE A 28 -9.22 3.05 -9.70
C ILE A 28 -8.64 2.98 -11.11
N ARG A 29 -9.48 2.72 -12.12
CA ARG A 29 -9.06 2.67 -13.53
C ARG A 29 -8.45 3.99 -13.97
N LYS A 30 -9.12 5.11 -13.70
CA LYS A 30 -8.60 6.44 -14.02
C LYS A 30 -7.25 6.68 -13.34
N GLN A 31 -7.08 6.32 -12.06
CA GLN A 31 -5.79 6.44 -11.38
C GLN A 31 -4.68 5.64 -12.08
N LEU A 32 -4.94 4.36 -12.37
CA LEU A 32 -3.99 3.46 -13.02
C LEU A 32 -3.64 3.90 -14.45
N ASP A 33 -4.61 4.36 -15.22
CA ASP A 33 -4.45 4.89 -16.58
C ASP A 33 -3.57 6.16 -16.59
N HIS A 34 -3.56 6.92 -15.51
CA HIS A 34 -2.71 8.11 -15.35
C HIS A 34 -1.33 7.80 -14.74
N GLY A 35 -0.97 6.52 -14.67
CA GLY A 35 0.35 6.07 -14.20
C GLY A 35 0.49 5.97 -12.69
N VAL A 36 -0.60 6.03 -11.92
CA VAL A 36 -0.56 5.67 -10.50
C VAL A 36 -0.21 4.19 -10.38
N ARG A 37 0.76 3.87 -9.52
CA ARG A 37 1.21 2.51 -9.24
C ARG A 37 1.30 2.20 -7.75
N GLY A 38 1.10 3.17 -6.86
CA GLY A 38 0.76 2.90 -5.47
C GLY A 38 -0.71 3.21 -5.20
N LEU A 39 -1.50 2.22 -4.80
CA LEU A 39 -2.89 2.38 -4.41
C LEU A 39 -3.06 2.03 -2.94
N GLU A 40 -4.10 2.55 -2.31
CA GLU A 40 -4.43 2.32 -0.90
C GLU A 40 -5.89 1.90 -0.74
N TYR A 41 -6.11 0.79 -0.03
CA TYR A 41 -7.40 0.30 0.44
C TYR A 41 -7.43 0.21 1.96
N ASP A 42 -8.37 0.94 2.56
CA ASP A 42 -8.67 0.84 3.98
C ASP A 42 -9.65 -0.31 4.15
N ILE A 43 -9.27 -1.33 4.93
CA ILE A 43 -10.10 -2.50 5.14
C ILE A 43 -10.61 -2.58 6.57
N HIS A 44 -11.86 -3.02 6.68
CA HIS A 44 -12.56 -3.29 7.93
C HIS A 44 -13.04 -4.74 7.96
N ASP A 45 -13.15 -5.30 9.16
CA ASP A 45 -13.64 -6.66 9.39
C ASP A 45 -14.92 -6.72 10.25
N ASP A 46 -15.53 -5.57 10.56
CA ASP A 46 -16.75 -5.39 11.37
C ASP A 46 -17.85 -6.45 11.10
N ARG A 47 -18.01 -6.86 9.83
CA ARG A 47 -19.07 -7.77 9.36
C ARG A 47 -18.55 -9.06 8.74
N ILE A 48 -17.27 -9.39 8.95
CA ILE A 48 -16.56 -10.51 8.31
C ILE A 48 -17.31 -11.86 8.48
N VAL A 49 -17.97 -12.09 9.62
CA VAL A 49 -18.75 -13.31 9.89
C VAL A 49 -20.01 -13.40 9.02
N GLU A 50 -20.65 -12.26 8.75
CA GLU A 50 -21.91 -12.18 7.99
C GLU A 50 -21.67 -12.26 6.48
N ILE A 51 -20.67 -11.52 6.00
CA ILE A 51 -20.42 -11.33 4.57
C ILE A 51 -19.30 -12.21 4.04
N ASN A 52 -18.51 -12.82 4.92
CA ASN A 52 -17.38 -13.69 4.58
C ASN A 52 -16.34 -13.00 3.68
N ASP A 53 -16.13 -11.69 3.88
CA ASP A 53 -15.13 -10.86 3.21
C ASP A 53 -14.83 -9.60 4.04
N PHE A 54 -13.73 -8.90 3.71
CA PHE A 54 -13.40 -7.59 4.26
C PHE A 54 -14.11 -6.50 3.46
N GLU A 55 -14.40 -5.36 4.10
CA GLU A 55 -15.02 -4.20 3.45
C GLU A 55 -14.00 -3.07 3.24
N VAL A 56 -14.10 -2.36 2.11
CA VAL A 56 -13.20 -1.27 1.73
C VAL A 56 -13.89 0.08 1.92
N TYR A 57 -13.51 0.84 2.95
CA TYR A 57 -13.97 2.20 3.21
C TYR A 57 -13.11 2.90 4.28
N HIS A 58 -13.19 4.23 4.39
CA HIS A 58 -12.33 4.97 5.33
C HIS A 58 -12.80 4.89 6.78
N LEU A 59 -14.08 5.17 7.07
CA LEU A 59 -14.64 5.17 8.43
C LEU A 59 -16.03 4.52 8.49
N PRO A 60 -16.36 3.73 9.54
CA PRO A 60 -17.63 2.98 9.61
C PRO A 60 -18.91 3.84 9.53
N LYS A 61 -18.81 5.11 9.93
CA LYS A 61 -19.95 6.05 9.93
C LYS A 61 -20.12 6.82 8.62
N HIS A 62 -19.17 6.71 7.70
CA HIS A 62 -19.21 7.38 6.41
C HIS A 62 -18.54 6.49 5.37
N VAL A 63 -19.36 5.76 4.61
CA VAL A 63 -18.89 5.08 3.41
C VAL A 63 -18.55 6.15 2.36
N ASP A 64 -17.27 6.29 2.06
CA ASP A 64 -16.71 7.26 1.11
C ASP A 64 -16.15 6.60 -0.15
N ALA A 65 -16.19 5.27 -0.21
CA ALA A 65 -15.85 4.50 -1.39
C ALA A 65 -16.71 4.91 -2.60
N ALA A 66 -16.05 5.16 -3.74
CA ALA A 66 -16.69 5.55 -4.99
C ALA A 66 -17.28 4.33 -5.71
N ILE A 67 -18.34 3.76 -5.15
CA ILE A 67 -19.06 2.59 -5.67
C ILE A 67 -19.67 2.88 -7.05
N ASN A 68 -19.57 1.94 -7.99
CA ASN A 68 -20.09 2.04 -9.37
C ASN A 68 -19.56 3.25 -10.18
N VAL A 69 -18.45 3.86 -9.76
CA VAL A 69 -17.81 4.96 -10.49
C VAL A 69 -16.77 4.38 -11.45
N ASP A 70 -16.97 4.58 -12.75
CA ASP A 70 -15.97 4.25 -13.79
C ASP A 70 -15.41 2.81 -13.70
N GLY A 71 -16.33 1.86 -13.45
CA GLY A 71 -16.00 0.44 -13.31
C GLY A 71 -15.52 0.02 -11.91
N ASN A 72 -15.52 0.90 -10.91
CA ASN A 72 -15.39 0.50 -9.51
C ASN A 72 -16.51 -0.46 -9.10
N PRO A 73 -16.28 -1.35 -8.09
CA PRO A 73 -17.28 -2.33 -7.66
C PRO A 73 -18.59 -1.69 -7.22
N GLY A 74 -19.67 -2.48 -7.30
CA GLY A 74 -21.01 -2.12 -6.81
C GLY A 74 -21.22 -2.33 -5.31
N ASP A 75 -20.18 -2.76 -4.60
CA ASP A 75 -20.17 -3.07 -3.16
C ASP A 75 -18.81 -2.74 -2.54
N LEU A 76 -18.69 -3.02 -1.23
CA LEU A 76 -17.48 -2.75 -0.45
C LEU A 76 -16.55 -3.95 -0.38
N LEU A 77 -16.89 -5.08 -0.98
CA LEU A 77 -16.18 -6.35 -0.76
C LEU A 77 -14.75 -6.28 -1.33
N LEU A 78 -13.74 -6.48 -0.50
CA LEU A 78 -12.32 -6.44 -0.89
C LEU A 78 -12.06 -7.32 -2.11
N THR A 79 -12.68 -8.50 -2.18
CA THR A 79 -12.60 -9.39 -3.35
C THR A 79 -12.89 -8.63 -4.65
N ASN A 80 -13.97 -7.85 -4.71
CA ASN A 80 -14.36 -7.15 -5.93
C ASN A 80 -13.43 -5.98 -6.26
N TRP A 81 -12.89 -5.30 -5.24
CA TRP A 81 -11.86 -4.28 -5.43
C TRP A 81 -10.52 -4.84 -5.95
N LEU A 82 -10.17 -6.07 -5.55
CA LEU A 82 -9.02 -6.80 -6.10
C LEU A 82 -9.29 -7.32 -7.52
N VAL A 83 -10.52 -7.78 -7.82
CA VAL A 83 -10.92 -8.21 -9.17
C VAL A 83 -10.78 -7.03 -10.14
N LEU A 84 -11.21 -5.83 -9.75
CA LEU A 84 -11.01 -4.63 -10.57
C LEU A 84 -9.54 -4.39 -10.92
N LEU A 85 -8.64 -4.53 -9.94
CA LEU A 85 -7.21 -4.35 -10.15
C LEU A 85 -6.67 -5.38 -11.16
N LYS A 86 -7.07 -6.64 -11.00
CA LYS A 86 -6.72 -7.73 -11.91
C LYS A 86 -7.25 -7.49 -13.33
N ASP A 87 -8.52 -7.11 -13.46
CA ASP A 87 -9.15 -6.84 -14.75
C ASP A 87 -8.49 -5.67 -15.48
N TRP A 88 -8.08 -4.64 -14.74
CA TRP A 88 -7.29 -3.55 -15.32
C TRP A 88 -5.92 -4.06 -15.78
N SER A 89 -5.19 -4.79 -14.93
CA SER A 89 -3.90 -5.42 -15.25
C SER A 89 -3.96 -6.25 -16.53
N ASP A 90 -5.00 -7.08 -16.67
CA ASP A 90 -5.24 -7.94 -17.82
C ASP A 90 -5.54 -7.16 -19.09
N SER A 91 -6.31 -6.07 -18.97
CA SER A 91 -6.57 -5.18 -20.11
C SER A 91 -5.30 -4.51 -20.67
N GLN A 92 -4.24 -4.42 -19.85
CA GLN A 92 -2.93 -3.92 -20.23
C GLN A 92 -1.97 -5.04 -20.68
N ASN A 93 -2.47 -6.27 -20.88
CA ASN A 93 -1.67 -7.47 -21.16
C ASN A 93 -0.56 -7.72 -20.12
N ASN A 94 -0.75 -7.27 -18.87
CA ASN A 94 0.25 -7.37 -17.80
C ASN A 94 1.61 -6.73 -18.12
N GLU A 95 1.65 -5.75 -19.05
CA GLU A 95 2.88 -5.05 -19.46
C GLU A 95 3.16 -3.75 -18.68
N HIS A 96 2.32 -3.44 -17.69
CA HIS A 96 2.50 -2.26 -16.85
C HIS A 96 3.60 -2.47 -15.78
N ALA A 97 4.14 -1.36 -15.27
CA ALA A 97 4.99 -1.37 -14.09
C ALA A 97 4.24 -1.95 -12.87
N PRO A 98 4.92 -2.58 -11.90
CA PRO A 98 4.28 -3.23 -10.76
C PRO A 98 3.41 -2.26 -9.98
N ILE A 99 2.33 -2.78 -9.41
CA ILE A 99 1.42 -2.02 -8.56
C ILE A 99 1.69 -2.38 -7.10
N THR A 100 1.99 -1.38 -6.29
CA THR A 100 2.00 -1.47 -4.84
C THR A 100 0.58 -1.23 -4.32
N LEU A 101 -0.03 -2.21 -3.66
CA LEU A 101 -1.29 -2.04 -2.97
C LEU A 101 -1.03 -1.98 -1.46
N PHE A 102 -1.24 -0.81 -0.88
CA PHE A 102 -1.25 -0.61 0.56
C PHE A 102 -2.62 -1.02 1.09
N ILE A 103 -2.65 -2.03 1.96
CA ILE A 103 -3.85 -2.42 2.69
C ILE A 103 -3.73 -1.86 4.10
N GLU A 104 -4.51 -0.82 4.39
CA GLU A 104 -4.59 -0.23 5.72
C GLU A 104 -5.56 -1.06 6.58
N LEU A 105 -5.02 -1.71 7.61
CA LEU A 105 -5.80 -2.41 8.62
C LEU A 105 -6.38 -1.37 9.58
N LYS A 106 -7.69 -1.11 9.47
CA LYS A 106 -8.42 -0.18 10.35
C LYS A 106 -8.82 -0.84 11.66
N ASP A 107 -9.00 -2.16 11.62
CA ASP A 107 -9.40 -2.98 12.76
C ASP A 107 -8.32 -3.99 13.20
N CYS A 108 -8.54 -4.62 14.36
CA CYS A 108 -7.69 -5.69 14.88
C CYS A 108 -8.09 -7.06 14.32
N ILE A 109 -7.64 -7.44 13.13
CA ILE A 109 -7.99 -8.74 12.50
C ILE A 109 -7.38 -10.00 13.17
N VAL A 110 -6.85 -9.86 14.39
CA VAL A 110 -6.25 -10.93 15.22
C VAL A 110 -6.87 -10.98 16.62
N ASP A 111 -8.13 -10.59 16.75
CA ASP A 111 -8.87 -10.63 18.02
C ASP A 111 -9.86 -11.81 18.11
N GLU A 112 -10.60 -11.88 19.22
CA GLU A 112 -11.55 -12.97 19.50
C GLU A 112 -12.69 -13.08 18.48
N ASN A 113 -13.01 -12.00 17.77
CA ASN A 113 -14.03 -11.99 16.72
C ASN A 113 -13.54 -12.64 15.43
N ASN A 114 -12.22 -12.79 15.26
CA ASN A 114 -11.60 -13.33 14.05
C ASN A 114 -11.19 -14.80 14.15
N GLU A 115 -11.66 -15.51 15.18
CA GLU A 115 -11.42 -16.94 15.34
C GLU A 115 -12.55 -17.80 14.74
N PRO A 116 -12.22 -18.85 13.95
CA PRO A 116 -10.89 -19.27 13.55
C PRO A 116 -10.29 -18.38 12.45
N SER A 117 -8.98 -18.11 12.54
CA SER A 117 -8.26 -17.22 11.62
C SER A 117 -8.44 -17.53 10.12
N GLU A 118 -8.70 -18.80 9.77
CA GLU A 118 -8.97 -19.29 8.43
C GLU A 118 -10.27 -18.75 7.83
N LEU A 119 -11.24 -18.43 8.68
CA LEU A 119 -12.54 -17.92 8.28
C LEU A 119 -12.60 -16.40 8.35
N TYR A 120 -11.96 -15.79 9.35
CA TYR A 120 -12.21 -14.38 9.68
C TYR A 120 -10.97 -13.53 9.94
N GLY A 121 -9.76 -14.11 10.05
CA GLY A 121 -8.53 -13.39 10.41
C GLY A 121 -7.51 -13.28 9.29
N MET A 122 -6.22 -13.23 9.64
CA MET A 122 -5.13 -13.07 8.65
C MET A 122 -5.09 -14.16 7.58
N LYS A 123 -5.42 -15.41 7.93
CA LYS A 123 -5.45 -16.50 6.93
C LYS A 123 -6.60 -16.32 5.96
N LYS A 124 -7.74 -15.79 6.41
CA LYS A 124 -8.84 -15.37 5.53
C LYS A 124 -8.39 -14.25 4.59
N LEU A 125 -7.66 -13.24 5.08
CA LEU A 125 -7.10 -12.17 4.23
C LEU A 125 -6.17 -12.74 3.15
N ASN A 126 -5.26 -13.64 3.53
CA ASN A 126 -4.37 -14.34 2.59
C ASN A 126 -5.16 -15.12 1.54
N LYS A 127 -6.23 -15.81 1.97
CA LYS A 127 -7.11 -16.54 1.07
C LYS A 127 -7.83 -15.62 0.07
N VAL A 128 -8.43 -14.52 0.52
CA VAL A 128 -9.10 -13.53 -0.35
C VAL A 128 -8.12 -13.00 -1.40
N ILE A 129 -6.92 -12.62 -0.96
CA ILE A 129 -5.85 -12.14 -1.85
C ILE A 129 -5.47 -13.21 -2.88
N LEU A 130 -5.19 -14.44 -2.46
CA LEU A 130 -4.71 -15.51 -3.34
C LEU A 130 -5.77 -16.04 -4.30
N ASP A 131 -7.03 -16.10 -3.86
CA ASP A 131 -8.14 -16.55 -4.68
C ASP A 131 -8.37 -15.60 -5.87
N VAL A 132 -8.11 -14.30 -5.71
CA VAL A 132 -8.22 -13.29 -6.78
C VAL A 132 -6.88 -13.10 -7.51
N LEU A 133 -5.84 -12.73 -6.77
CA LEU A 133 -4.49 -12.48 -7.26
C LEU A 133 -3.64 -13.73 -7.05
N SER A 134 -3.78 -14.69 -7.98
CA SER A 134 -2.97 -15.91 -7.94
C SER A 134 -1.48 -15.64 -7.74
N PRO A 135 -0.67 -16.62 -7.30
CA PRO A 135 0.78 -16.43 -7.11
C PRO A 135 1.54 -15.87 -8.33
N ASN A 136 0.97 -15.95 -9.53
CA ASN A 136 1.56 -15.38 -10.74
C ASN A 136 1.29 -13.87 -10.93
N TYR A 137 0.29 -13.30 -10.24
CA TYR A 137 0.08 -11.85 -10.19
C TYR A 137 0.86 -11.21 -9.05
N LEU A 138 1.15 -11.95 -7.99
CA LEU A 138 1.84 -11.39 -6.84
C LEU A 138 3.35 -11.43 -7.03
N TYR A 139 4.04 -10.43 -6.47
CA TYR A 139 5.39 -10.61 -5.96
C TYR A 139 5.28 -10.56 -4.44
N SER A 140 5.40 -11.72 -3.80
CA SER A 140 5.09 -11.92 -2.38
C SER A 140 6.32 -11.82 -1.48
N HIS A 141 6.11 -11.75 -0.16
CA HIS A 141 7.22 -11.85 0.80
C HIS A 141 7.97 -13.18 0.67
N ARG A 142 7.26 -14.26 0.31
CA ARG A 142 7.86 -15.56 -0.04
C ARG A 142 8.87 -15.46 -1.17
N ASP A 143 8.52 -14.75 -2.23
CA ASP A 143 9.38 -14.58 -3.40
C ASP A 143 10.60 -13.74 -3.05
N PHE A 144 10.42 -12.69 -2.26
CA PHE A 144 11.50 -11.88 -1.72
C PHE A 144 12.50 -12.70 -0.89
N ARG A 145 11.99 -13.54 0.01
CA ARG A 145 12.83 -14.47 0.80
C ARG A 145 13.55 -15.49 -0.07
N LYS A 146 12.87 -16.11 -1.03
CA LYS A 146 13.48 -17.04 -2.00
C LYS A 146 14.56 -16.38 -2.84
N ASN A 147 14.42 -15.09 -3.11
CA ASN A 147 15.40 -14.28 -3.81
C ASN A 147 16.46 -13.66 -2.88
N ASN A 148 16.74 -14.30 -1.73
CA ASN A 148 17.73 -13.85 -0.76
C ASN A 148 17.56 -12.39 -0.31
N HIS A 149 16.31 -11.95 -0.16
CA HIS A 149 15.96 -10.58 0.23
C HIS A 149 16.50 -9.52 -0.75
N GLN A 150 16.58 -9.85 -2.03
CA GLN A 150 16.93 -8.92 -3.10
C GLN A 150 15.68 -8.57 -3.90
N TRP A 151 15.52 -7.29 -4.22
CA TRP A 151 14.43 -6.82 -5.09
C TRP A 151 14.80 -7.02 -6.55
N PRO A 152 13.91 -7.65 -7.36
CA PRO A 152 14.06 -7.66 -8.79
C PRO A 152 13.96 -6.24 -9.37
N THR A 153 14.36 -6.12 -10.62
CA THR A 153 14.16 -4.91 -11.41
C THR A 153 12.67 -4.67 -11.66
N VAL A 154 12.31 -3.42 -11.94
CA VAL A 154 10.93 -3.09 -12.32
C VAL A 154 10.50 -3.86 -13.57
N ARG A 155 11.42 -4.15 -14.51
CA ARG A 155 11.17 -4.99 -15.68
C ARG A 155 10.74 -6.41 -15.29
N GLU A 156 11.43 -7.02 -14.34
CA GLU A 156 11.15 -8.38 -13.86
C GLU A 156 9.82 -8.46 -13.09
N LEU A 157 9.35 -7.32 -12.56
CA LEU A 157 8.08 -7.20 -11.84
C LEU A 157 6.93 -6.68 -12.71
N LYS A 158 7.07 -6.67 -14.05
CA LYS A 158 5.97 -6.30 -14.95
C LYS A 158 4.69 -7.08 -14.64
N GLY A 159 3.58 -6.35 -14.59
CA GLY A 159 2.26 -6.92 -14.32
C GLY A 159 2.07 -7.46 -12.90
N ARG A 160 3.07 -7.32 -12.01
CA ARG A 160 2.97 -7.83 -10.64
C ARG A 160 2.30 -6.84 -9.70
N VAL A 161 1.64 -7.38 -8.68
CA VAL A 161 1.09 -6.66 -7.54
C VAL A 161 1.92 -7.01 -6.30
N ILE A 162 2.27 -5.99 -5.53
CA ILE A 162 3.01 -6.09 -4.27
C ILE A 162 2.09 -5.55 -3.19
N ILE A 163 1.72 -6.38 -2.22
CA ILE A 163 0.79 -5.99 -1.16
C ILE A 163 1.57 -5.64 0.11
N VAL A 164 1.27 -4.48 0.68
CA VAL A 164 1.92 -3.97 1.90
C VAL A 164 0.87 -3.69 2.96
N LEU A 165 0.93 -4.36 4.10
CA LEU A 165 0.06 -4.10 5.25
C LEU A 165 0.54 -2.85 6.01
N THR A 166 -0.39 -1.93 6.28
CA THR A 166 -0.22 -0.70 7.07
C THR A 166 -1.35 -0.55 8.11
N SER A 167 -1.34 0.47 8.97
CA SER A 167 -2.48 0.78 9.87
C SER A 167 -2.61 2.28 10.19
N TYR A 168 -3.84 2.70 10.51
CA TYR A 168 -4.38 4.08 10.50
C TYR A 168 -3.41 5.28 10.57
N TRP A 169 -3.33 6.01 9.45
CA TRP A 169 -2.68 7.33 9.35
C TRP A 169 -3.40 8.45 10.15
N GLY A 170 -3.15 8.54 11.47
CA GLY A 170 -3.87 9.52 12.31
C GLY A 170 -3.22 9.95 13.64
N GLY A 171 -1.92 9.72 13.85
CA GLY A 171 -1.27 10.06 15.12
C GLY A 171 -1.59 9.07 16.25
N TYR A 172 -1.90 9.54 17.47
CA TYR A 172 -2.09 8.68 18.66
C TYR A 172 -3.17 7.58 18.50
N TRP A 173 -3.97 7.60 17.44
CA TRP A 173 -5.04 6.63 17.21
C TRP A 173 -4.59 5.38 16.44
N ALA A 174 -3.52 5.50 15.63
CA ALA A 174 -2.94 4.44 14.77
C ALA A 174 -2.55 3.15 15.49
N SER A 175 -2.14 3.29 16.75
CA SER A 175 -1.65 2.24 17.64
C SER A 175 -2.59 1.98 18.82
N SER A 176 -3.83 2.48 18.74
CA SER A 176 -4.92 2.13 19.64
C SER A 176 -6.12 1.47 18.94
N GLU A 177 -6.14 1.47 17.60
CA GLU A 177 -7.20 0.85 16.78
C GLU A 177 -6.77 -0.52 16.21
N GLY A 178 -5.96 -1.30 16.94
CA GLY A 178 -5.79 -2.74 16.68
C GLY A 178 -4.93 -3.17 15.48
N GLY A 179 -4.72 -2.29 14.49
CA GLY A 179 -3.92 -2.62 13.31
C GLY A 179 -2.43 -2.87 13.62
N PHE A 180 -1.92 -2.41 14.77
CA PHE A 180 -0.54 -2.70 15.20
C PHE A 180 -0.35 -4.18 15.55
N GLU A 181 -1.24 -4.75 16.37
CA GLU A 181 -1.22 -6.14 16.79
C GLU A 181 -1.30 -7.08 15.58
N SER A 182 -2.21 -6.76 14.66
CA SER A 182 -2.38 -7.49 13.40
C SER A 182 -1.11 -7.50 12.56
N ARG A 183 -0.52 -6.32 12.32
CA ARG A 183 0.74 -6.21 11.57
C ARG A 183 1.91 -6.92 12.27
N LEU A 184 2.00 -6.81 13.58
CA LEU A 184 3.06 -7.44 14.37
C LEU A 184 2.96 -8.97 14.29
N GLN A 185 1.75 -9.52 14.42
CA GLN A 185 1.54 -10.96 14.31
C GLN A 185 1.82 -11.43 12.87
N TYR A 186 1.32 -10.72 11.87
CA TYR A 186 1.58 -11.04 10.46
C TYR A 186 3.09 -11.04 10.15
N LEU A 187 3.84 -10.04 10.65
CA LEU A 187 5.29 -9.97 10.45
C LEU A 187 6.02 -11.17 11.08
N LYS A 188 5.62 -11.60 12.29
CA LYS A 188 6.20 -12.82 12.90
C LYS A 188 5.93 -14.04 12.03
N ASN A 189 4.70 -14.22 11.59
CA ASN A 189 4.30 -15.33 10.73
C ASN A 189 5.04 -15.29 9.38
N CYS A 190 5.29 -14.12 8.78
CA CYS A 190 6.13 -13.97 7.59
C CYS A 190 7.57 -14.47 7.80
N LEU A 191 8.17 -14.13 8.95
CA LEU A 191 9.54 -14.53 9.29
C LEU A 191 9.65 -16.04 9.53
N GLU A 192 8.60 -16.65 10.05
CA GLU A 192 8.47 -18.10 10.24
C GLU A 192 8.06 -18.84 8.95
N GLY A 193 7.52 -18.10 7.96
CA GLY A 193 7.10 -18.63 6.67
C GLY A 193 5.68 -19.17 6.62
N GLU A 194 4.82 -18.74 7.53
CA GLU A 194 3.44 -19.19 7.66
C GLU A 194 2.45 -18.30 6.88
N ASP A 195 2.65 -16.98 6.88
CA ASP A 195 1.79 -15.99 6.19
C ASP A 195 2.60 -15.11 5.22
N ASP A 196 3.36 -15.72 4.33
CA ASP A 196 4.37 -15.03 3.51
C ASP A 196 3.84 -14.40 2.20
N ILE A 197 2.58 -13.96 2.18
CA ILE A 197 1.94 -13.31 1.03
C ILE A 197 2.23 -11.81 1.00
N CYS A 198 1.91 -11.11 2.08
CA CYS A 198 2.04 -9.65 2.15
C CYS A 198 3.38 -9.24 2.77
N PHE A 199 3.83 -8.04 2.41
CA PHE A 199 4.86 -7.35 3.15
C PHE A 199 4.23 -6.55 4.29
N VAL A 200 5.01 -6.23 5.31
CA VAL A 200 4.56 -5.41 6.45
C VAL A 200 5.34 -4.11 6.49
N SER A 201 4.63 -3.02 6.78
CA SER A 201 5.23 -1.71 7.02
C SER A 201 5.39 -1.40 8.53
N TRP A 202 6.47 -0.72 8.87
CA TRP A 202 6.67 -0.06 10.16
C TRP A 202 6.20 1.39 10.10
N ILE A 203 5.60 1.88 11.19
CA ILE A 203 5.25 3.30 11.35
C ILE A 203 5.87 3.87 12.63
N GLU A 204 6.18 5.17 12.64
CA GLU A 204 6.82 5.82 13.80
C GLU A 204 5.91 5.81 15.03
N GLU A 205 4.61 5.85 14.76
CA GLU A 205 3.48 5.70 15.65
C GLU A 205 3.36 4.31 16.31
N ASP A 206 4.17 3.31 15.92
CA ASP A 206 4.25 1.98 16.54
C ASP A 206 4.76 2.08 17.99
N ARG A 207 4.21 1.25 18.89
CA ARG A 207 4.36 1.42 20.35
C ARG A 207 5.02 0.24 21.06
N GLY A 208 5.35 0.50 22.32
CA GLY A 208 5.79 -0.51 23.27
C GLY A 208 7.17 -1.09 22.95
N LYS A 209 7.49 -2.21 23.60
CA LYS A 209 8.78 -2.89 23.47
C LYS A 209 9.00 -3.47 22.06
N GLN A 210 7.93 -3.64 21.29
CA GLN A 210 7.94 -4.26 19.96
C GLN A 210 8.20 -3.25 18.82
N LYS A 211 8.24 -1.94 19.13
CA LYS A 211 8.57 -0.89 18.14
C LYS A 211 9.90 -1.16 17.43
N SER A 212 10.96 -1.51 18.18
CA SER A 212 12.28 -1.78 17.59
C SER A 212 12.25 -3.02 16.72
N PHE A 213 11.54 -4.07 17.13
CA PHE A 213 11.36 -5.28 16.34
C PHE A 213 10.69 -4.96 15.00
N MET A 214 9.56 -4.25 15.01
CA MET A 214 8.87 -3.84 13.79
C MET A 214 9.79 -2.99 12.90
N LYS A 215 10.54 -2.05 13.48
CA LYS A 215 11.48 -1.19 12.73
C LYS A 215 12.59 -2.01 12.05
N GLU A 216 13.13 -3.01 12.73
CA GLU A 216 14.24 -3.82 12.25
C GLU A 216 13.83 -4.90 11.25
N LYS A 217 12.59 -5.39 11.36
CA LYS A 217 12.13 -6.58 10.65
C LYS A 217 11.11 -6.31 9.56
N ALA A 218 10.35 -5.21 9.63
CA ALA A 218 9.43 -4.85 8.57
C ALA A 218 10.19 -4.68 7.25
N THR A 219 9.55 -5.04 6.14
CA THR A 219 10.17 -4.81 4.83
C THR A 219 10.00 -3.37 4.43
N PHE A 220 8.88 -2.72 4.75
CA PHE A 220 8.60 -1.35 4.35
C PHE A 220 8.63 -0.35 5.51
N TRP A 221 9.04 0.88 5.22
CA TRP A 221 8.92 2.03 6.11
C TRP A 221 7.70 2.86 5.70
N LYS A 222 7.08 3.50 6.69
CA LYS A 222 6.09 4.59 6.58
C LYS A 222 5.94 5.15 5.15
N CYS A 223 4.99 4.59 4.40
CA CYS A 223 4.60 5.09 3.09
C CYS A 223 3.45 6.07 3.30
N SER A 224 3.75 7.35 3.55
CA SER A 224 2.71 8.40 3.49
C SER A 224 2.32 8.59 2.04
N ILE A 225 1.05 8.45 1.77
CA ILE A 225 0.48 8.68 0.46
C ILE A 225 -0.36 9.95 0.60
N GLU A 226 -0.14 10.99 -0.21
CA GLU A 226 -0.95 12.24 -0.14
C GLU A 226 -1.32 12.74 -1.54
N LEU A 227 -1.46 11.87 -2.55
CA LEU A 227 -2.16 12.27 -3.77
C LEU A 227 -3.64 12.38 -3.42
N SER A 228 -4.01 13.58 -2.96
CA SER A 228 -5.38 13.90 -2.60
C SER A 228 -6.27 13.72 -3.81
N THR A 229 -7.18 12.75 -3.72
CA THR A 229 -8.21 12.48 -4.72
C THR A 229 -9.13 13.70 -4.94
N LYS A 230 -9.26 14.56 -3.92
CA LYS A 230 -10.01 15.83 -3.98
C LYS A 230 -9.53 16.80 -5.07
N HIS A 231 -8.23 16.81 -5.37
CA HIS A 231 -7.61 17.69 -6.39
C HIS A 231 -7.00 16.90 -7.54
N TYR A 232 -7.48 15.68 -7.79
CA TYR A 232 -6.88 14.75 -8.74
C TYR A 232 -6.58 15.36 -10.11
N GLU A 233 -7.54 16.07 -10.73
CA GLU A 233 -7.34 16.63 -12.07
C GLU A 233 -6.27 17.73 -12.09
N GLU A 234 -6.18 18.52 -11.03
CA GLU A 234 -5.16 19.56 -10.87
C GLU A 234 -3.80 18.92 -10.58
N ASN A 235 -3.75 17.90 -9.72
CA ASN A 235 -2.53 17.20 -9.33
C ASN A 235 -1.91 16.44 -10.51
N VAL A 236 -2.73 15.81 -11.35
CA VAL A 236 -2.31 15.18 -12.61
C VAL A 236 -1.71 16.21 -13.55
N LYS A 237 -2.41 17.32 -13.81
CA LYS A 237 -1.95 18.39 -14.72
C LYS A 237 -0.66 19.06 -14.23
N LEU A 238 -0.55 19.26 -12.93
CA LEU A 238 0.58 19.98 -12.32
C LEU A 238 1.74 19.04 -11.95
N GLN A 239 1.58 17.73 -12.17
CA GLN A 239 2.56 16.70 -11.82
C GLN A 239 3.10 16.83 -10.40
N ARG A 240 2.25 17.28 -9.46
CA ARG A 240 2.70 17.64 -8.11
C ARG A 240 3.05 16.36 -7.34
N PRO A 241 4.30 16.19 -6.85
CA PRO A 241 4.57 15.27 -5.75
C PRO A 241 3.90 15.81 -4.48
N THR A 242 3.54 14.98 -3.50
CA THR A 242 2.87 15.43 -2.26
C THR A 242 3.47 14.82 -0.98
N ARG A 243 2.83 15.01 0.19
CA ARG A 243 3.40 14.71 1.51
C ARG A 243 3.91 13.29 1.68
N VAL A 244 5.23 13.24 1.77
CA VAL A 244 5.87 12.68 2.95
C VAL A 244 6.29 13.81 3.90
N ASP A 245 6.80 13.44 5.07
CA ASP A 245 7.39 14.21 6.18
C ASP A 245 6.60 13.83 7.45
N TYR A 246 6.74 14.61 8.52
CA TYR A 246 5.80 14.63 9.64
C TYR A 246 5.68 16.04 10.21
N ASP A 247 4.55 16.35 10.85
CA ASP A 247 4.55 16.77 12.26
C ASP A 247 3.16 17.17 12.79
N LYS A 248 2.83 16.60 13.95
CA LYS A 248 1.81 16.97 14.96
C LYS A 248 0.65 17.89 14.53
N ILE A 249 -0.56 17.33 14.64
CA ILE A 249 -1.81 18.07 14.84
C ILE A 249 -1.68 18.89 16.14
N ARG A 250 -1.38 20.19 16.02
CA ARG A 250 -1.56 21.15 17.11
C ARG A 250 -2.56 22.20 16.67
N MET A 251 -3.74 22.19 17.30
CA MET A 251 -4.77 23.25 17.20
C MET A 251 -5.34 23.51 15.80
N GLY A 252 -5.80 22.46 15.09
CA GLY A 252 -6.71 22.60 13.95
C GLY A 252 -6.17 23.43 12.76
N ARG A 253 -4.85 23.60 12.66
CA ARG A 253 -4.19 24.24 11.53
C ARG A 253 -3.19 23.25 10.93
N HIS A 254 -3.39 22.93 9.65
CA HIS A 254 -2.40 22.22 8.85
C HIS A 254 -1.13 23.09 8.77
N VAL A 255 -0.07 22.72 9.49
CA VAL A 255 1.23 23.39 9.37
C VAL A 255 2.06 22.60 8.35
N LYS A 256 2.57 23.32 7.34
CA LYS A 256 3.42 22.82 6.26
C LYS A 256 4.65 22.12 6.81
N THR A 257 4.94 20.93 6.30
CA THR A 257 6.22 20.25 6.54
C THR A 257 7.30 20.77 5.58
N TYR A 258 8.58 20.62 5.95
CA TYR A 258 9.70 21.32 5.31
C TYR A 258 10.48 20.46 4.29
N TYR A 259 9.76 19.99 3.27
CA TYR A 259 10.28 19.20 2.16
C TYR A 259 11.43 19.86 1.35
N GLU A 260 11.72 21.17 1.50
CA GLU A 260 12.85 21.85 0.83
C GLU A 260 14.19 21.12 1.04
N LYS A 261 14.37 20.45 2.18
CA LYS A 261 15.54 19.61 2.46
C LYS A 261 15.42 18.15 2.01
N ASN A 262 14.21 17.60 1.98
CA ASN A 262 13.98 16.31 1.34
C ASN A 262 14.07 16.42 -0.20
N TYR A 263 14.06 17.65 -0.73
CA TYR A 263 14.47 18.02 -2.07
C TYR A 263 16.00 18.29 -2.21
N GLU A 264 16.71 18.83 -1.20
CA GLU A 264 18.20 18.75 -1.14
C GLU A 264 18.68 17.28 -1.26
N ASN A 265 17.92 16.32 -0.72
CA ASN A 265 18.32 14.92 -0.55
C ASN A 265 17.52 13.92 -1.44
N GLY A 266 16.65 14.40 -2.34
CA GLY A 266 16.06 13.60 -3.41
C GLY A 266 15.11 12.46 -3.01
N PHE A 267 14.40 12.56 -1.88
CA PHE A 267 13.55 11.48 -1.36
C PHE A 267 12.07 11.57 -1.81
N LYS A 268 11.30 10.47 -1.98
CA LYS A 268 11.58 9.06 -2.39
C LYS A 268 10.20 8.38 -2.71
N ALA A 269 10.14 7.07 -2.89
CA ALA A 269 8.93 6.23 -2.79
C ALA A 269 9.26 4.88 -2.10
N ASN A 270 8.28 3.97 -1.94
CA ASN A 270 8.44 2.53 -1.61
C ASN A 270 9.59 2.23 -0.63
N PHE A 271 9.56 2.86 0.54
CA PHE A 271 10.68 2.78 1.46
C PHE A 271 10.80 1.37 2.00
N LEU A 272 11.98 0.76 1.92
CA LEU A 272 12.27 -0.37 2.79
C LEU A 272 12.51 0.12 4.23
N ALA A 273 12.11 -0.63 5.26
CA ALA A 273 12.29 -0.22 6.67
C ALA A 273 13.77 0.02 7.02
N THR A 274 14.66 -0.71 6.33
CA THR A 274 16.11 -0.64 6.49
C THR A 274 16.77 0.54 5.76
N ASP A 275 16.08 1.21 4.84
CA ASP A 275 16.63 2.26 3.97
C ASP A 275 16.69 3.65 4.62
N SER A 276 16.42 3.74 5.93
CA SER A 276 16.36 5.01 6.67
C SER A 276 17.71 5.75 6.80
N TRP A 277 18.81 5.25 6.20
CA TRP A 277 20.16 5.79 6.41
C TRP A 277 21.12 5.72 5.20
N ALA A 278 20.70 5.21 4.04
CA ALA A 278 21.59 5.09 2.88
C ALA A 278 21.61 6.39 2.03
N LYS A 279 22.78 6.98 1.82
CA LYS A 279 23.02 8.21 1.03
C LYS A 279 22.86 8.06 -0.50
N VAL A 280 22.21 6.99 -0.96
CA VAL A 280 22.19 6.65 -2.40
C VAL A 280 21.07 7.42 -3.09
N GLU A 281 21.40 8.14 -4.17
CA GLU A 281 20.42 8.79 -5.04
C GLU A 281 19.58 7.73 -5.77
N TYR A 282 18.26 7.86 -5.71
CA TYR A 282 17.31 6.94 -6.36
C TYR A 282 17.02 7.43 -7.78
N ALA A 283 16.87 6.50 -8.73
CA ALA A 283 16.54 6.87 -10.10
C ALA A 283 15.09 7.39 -10.16
N LYS A 284 14.88 8.58 -10.75
CA LYS A 284 13.53 9.04 -11.11
C LYS A 284 13.03 8.12 -12.23
N VAL A 285 12.10 7.24 -11.91
CA VAL A 285 11.61 6.25 -12.86
C VAL A 285 10.09 6.35 -13.02
N PHE A 286 9.62 6.04 -14.22
CA PHE A 286 8.23 6.08 -14.68
C PHE A 286 7.64 7.48 -14.86
N PRO A 287 6.73 7.65 -15.83
CA PRO A 287 6.31 8.96 -16.26
C PRO A 287 5.45 9.58 -15.17
N TRP A 288 5.88 10.73 -14.65
CA TRP A 288 4.98 11.60 -13.92
C TRP A 288 3.91 12.23 -14.85
N SER A 289 4.05 12.06 -16.17
CA SER A 289 3.08 12.37 -17.23
C SER A 289 3.16 11.32 -18.34
N LEU A 290 2.01 10.74 -18.71
CA LEU A 290 1.79 10.31 -20.10
C LEU A 290 1.43 11.53 -20.94
#